data_AF-A0A819NZ56-F1
#
_entry.id   AF-A0A819NZ56-F1
#
_cell.length_a   1.000
_cell.length_b   1.000
_cell.length_c   1.000
_cell.angle_alpha   90.00
_cell.angle_beta   90.00
_cell.angle_gamma   90.00
#
_symmetry.space_group_name_H-M   'P 1'
#
loop_
_entity.id
_entity.type
_entity.pdbx_description
1 polymer ?
#
loop_
_entity_poly.entity_id
_entity_poly.type
_entity_poly.pdbx_seq_one_letter_code
_entity_poly.pdbx_strand_id
1 'polypeptide(L)'
;FFTFNRQYRVGNGGFSLRSRSKILALLALIPYDSKIPEDVWYAQNLHRVNGSIPSIEIAKTFSVESMYYVRPLGVHRFPWNCQFRADLAKTCPESMLIMPDVCH
;
A
#
# COMPACT_ATOMS: atom_id res chain seq x y z
N PHE A 1 18.76 11.93 -9.69
CA PHE A 1 17.48 11.66 -10.37
C PHE A 1 16.95 10.33 -9.87
N PHE A 2 15.77 10.33 -9.24
CA PHE A 2 15.09 9.10 -8.84
C PHE A 2 14.48 8.47 -10.08
N THR A 3 14.85 7.22 -10.37
CA THR A 3 14.29 6.45 -11.48
C THR A 3 13.41 5.35 -10.89
N PHE A 4 12.12 5.44 -11.14
CA PHE A 4 11.15 4.47 -10.65
C PHE A 4 11.30 3.14 -11.37
N ASN A 5 11.64 2.09 -10.62
CA ASN A 5 11.74 0.73 -11.13
C ASN A 5 10.36 0.07 -11.12
N ARG A 6 9.86 -0.27 -12.31
CA ARG A 6 8.56 -0.93 -12.51
C ARG A 6 8.47 -2.32 -11.86
N GLN A 7 9.60 -2.97 -11.57
CA GLN A 7 9.64 -4.23 -10.83
C GLN A 7 9.13 -4.06 -9.40
N TYR A 8 9.37 -2.90 -8.77
CA TYR A 8 9.03 -2.61 -7.37
C TYR A 8 7.87 -1.64 -7.25
N ARG A 9 6.88 -1.77 -8.13
CA ARG A 9 5.75 -0.83 -8.27
C ARG A 9 4.62 -1.06 -7.25
N VAL A 10 4.97 -1.26 -5.99
CA VAL A 10 3.99 -1.37 -4.90
C VAL A 10 4.07 -0.15 -3.98
N GLY A 11 2.94 0.18 -3.38
CA GLY A 11 2.72 1.28 -2.45
C GLY A 11 1.34 1.08 -1.85
N ASN A 12 1.25 1.09 -0.53
CA ASN A 12 0.08 0.71 0.23
C ASN A 12 -0.45 1.88 1.08
N GLY A 13 0.05 3.09 0.83
CA GLY A 13 -0.36 4.29 1.53
C GLY A 13 0.25 4.46 2.91
N GLY A 14 1.50 4.04 3.07
CA GLY A 14 2.16 3.98 4.37
C GLY A 14 1.74 2.78 5.23
N PHE A 15 0.60 2.14 4.99
CA PHE A 15 0.24 0.90 5.70
C PHE A 15 1.05 -0.28 5.17
N SER A 16 2.07 -0.71 5.93
CA SER A 16 3.00 -1.75 5.50
C SER A 16 3.69 -2.42 6.68
N LEU A 17 4.14 -3.65 6.47
CA LEU A 17 4.97 -4.39 7.41
C LEU A 17 6.39 -4.47 6.87
N ARG A 18 7.36 -4.11 7.70
CA ARG A 18 8.78 -4.08 7.30
C ARG A 18 9.65 -4.63 8.41
N SER A 19 10.72 -5.33 8.03
CA SER A 19 11.72 -5.77 8.99
C SER A 19 12.56 -4.58 9.44
N ARG A 20 12.58 -4.33 10.75
CA ARG A 20 13.41 -3.27 11.36
C ARG A 20 14.88 -3.42 10.99
N SER A 21 15.43 -4.63 11.00
CA SER A 21 16.85 -4.84 10.66
C SER A 21 17.16 -4.46 9.22
N LYS A 22 16.23 -4.73 8.29
CA LYS A 22 16.37 -4.33 6.87
C LYS A 22 16.24 -2.83 6.68
N ILE A 23 15.31 -2.18 7.39
CA ILE A 23 15.17 -0.71 7.36
C ILE A 23 16.47 -0.05 7.79
N LEU A 24 17.02 -0.44 8.94
CA LEU A 24 18.24 0.16 9.49
C LEU A 24 19.45 -0.08 8.57
N ALA A 25 19.60 -1.29 8.03
CA ALA A 25 20.65 -1.60 7.07
C ALA A 25 20.54 -0.73 5.80
N LEU A 26 19.31 -0.49 5.31
CA LEU A 26 19.10 0.32 4.12
C LEU A 26 19.39 1.80 4.37
N LEU A 27 18.93 2.34 5.49
CA LEU A 27 19.17 3.74 5.87
C LEU A 27 20.65 4.03 6.13
N ALA A 28 21.43 3.04 6.58
CA ALA A 28 22.88 3.15 6.69
C ALA A 28 23.58 3.20 5.32
N LEU A 29 22.97 2.64 4.26
CA LEU A 29 23.52 2.61 2.91
C LEU A 29 23.12 3.83 2.08
N ILE A 30 21.85 4.26 2.19
CA ILE A 30 21.28 5.33 1.36
C ILE A 30 20.37 6.19 2.23
N PRO A 31 20.56 7.52 2.27
CA PRO A 31 19.64 8.40 2.99
C PRO A 31 18.25 8.38 2.36
N TYR A 32 17.22 8.45 3.21
CA TYR A 32 15.84 8.57 2.78
C TYR A 32 15.62 9.87 1.98
N ASP A 33 14.99 9.78 0.81
CA ASP A 33 14.57 10.93 0.02
C ASP A 33 13.14 11.31 0.40
N SER A 34 13.01 12.37 1.21
CA SER A 34 11.72 12.86 1.72
C SER A 34 10.79 13.41 0.65
N LYS A 35 11.24 13.54 -0.60
CA LYS A 35 10.39 13.93 -1.73
C LYS A 35 9.52 12.78 -2.25
N ILE A 36 9.80 11.55 -1.81
CA ILE A 36 9.10 10.34 -2.25
C ILE A 36 8.30 9.78 -1.07
N PRO A 37 7.03 9.36 -1.27
CA PRO A 37 6.27 8.66 -0.25
C PRO A 37 7.09 7.53 0.36
N GLU A 38 7.08 7.47 1.70
CA GLU A 38 7.95 6.59 2.48
C GLU A 38 7.87 5.13 2.02
N ASP A 39 6.65 4.63 1.81
CA ASP A 39 6.41 3.25 1.42
C ASP A 39 6.89 2.91 0.02
N VAL A 40 6.68 3.84 -0.92
CA VAL A 40 7.22 3.74 -2.27
C VAL A 40 8.74 3.77 -2.23
N TRP A 41 9.35 4.65 -1.43
CA TRP A 41 10.81 4.72 -1.31
C TRP A 41 11.40 3.40 -0.79
N TYR A 42 10.80 2.81 0.25
CA TYR A 42 11.25 1.51 0.75
C TYR A 42 11.02 0.38 -0.26
N ALA A 43 9.86 0.33 -0.92
CA ALA A 43 9.59 -0.66 -1.97
C ALA A 43 10.67 -0.61 -3.06
N GLN A 44 11.05 0.59 -3.47
CA GLN A 44 12.02 0.83 -4.53
C GLN A 44 13.47 0.52 -4.13
N ASN A 45 13.79 0.37 -2.84
CA ASN A 45 15.16 0.27 -2.37
C ASN A 45 15.47 -0.96 -1.50
N LEU A 46 14.47 -1.65 -0.94
CA LEU A 46 14.68 -2.80 -0.05
C LEU A 46 15.47 -3.95 -0.67
N HIS A 47 15.39 -4.13 -1.99
CA HIS A 47 16.18 -5.14 -2.72
C HIS A 47 17.70 -4.96 -2.54
N ARG A 48 18.17 -3.73 -2.27
CA ARG A 48 19.59 -3.40 -2.07
C ARG A 48 20.17 -3.98 -0.78
N VAL A 49 19.33 -4.38 0.16
CA VAL A 49 19.72 -5.03 1.43
C VAL A 49 19.14 -6.43 1.56
N ASN A 50 18.93 -7.11 0.42
CA ASN A 50 18.31 -8.42 0.33
C ASN A 50 16.95 -8.48 1.03
N GLY A 51 16.19 -7.38 0.94
CA GLY A 51 14.78 -7.33 1.34
C GLY A 51 13.89 -7.79 0.19
N SER A 52 12.84 -8.53 0.52
CA SER A 52 11.82 -8.96 -0.44
C SER A 52 10.66 -7.96 -0.49
N ILE A 53 10.08 -7.78 -1.66
CA ILE A 53 8.87 -6.98 -1.89
C ILE A 53 7.80 -7.89 -2.49
N PRO A 54 6.54 -7.82 -2.02
CA PRO A 54 5.46 -8.61 -2.59
C PRO A 54 5.18 -8.21 -4.04
N SER A 55 4.62 -9.14 -4.82
CA SER A 55 4.04 -8.80 -6.12
C SER A 55 2.81 -7.91 -5.93
N ILE A 56 2.37 -7.23 -6.99
CA ILE A 56 1.12 -6.44 -6.97
C ILE A 56 -0.08 -7.29 -6.55
N GLU A 57 -0.15 -8.52 -7.03
CA GLU A 57 -1.24 -9.46 -6.73
C GLU A 57 -1.34 -9.78 -5.24
N ILE A 58 -0.21 -9.80 -4.53
CA ILE A 58 -0.17 -9.96 -3.07
C ILE A 58 -0.40 -8.61 -2.38
N ALA A 59 0.24 -7.53 -2.85
CA ALA A 59 0.15 -6.23 -2.20
C ALA A 59 -1.30 -5.70 -2.13
N LYS A 60 -2.09 -5.89 -3.21
CA LYS A 60 -3.49 -5.45 -3.25
C LYS A 60 -4.40 -6.14 -2.22
N THR A 61 -4.02 -7.32 -1.69
CA THR A 61 -4.80 -7.99 -0.64
C THR A 61 -4.53 -7.42 0.74
N PHE A 62 -3.44 -6.67 0.90
CA PHE A 62 -3.04 -6.06 2.16
C PHE A 62 -3.65 -4.68 2.36
N SER A 63 -3.41 -3.73 1.46
CA SER A 63 -3.97 -2.38 1.56
C SER A 63 -4.43 -1.89 0.20
N VAL A 64 -5.69 -1.49 0.08
CA VAL A 64 -6.27 -1.02 -1.18
C VAL A 64 -6.30 0.51 -1.24
N GLU A 65 -6.01 1.03 -2.43
CA GLU A 65 -6.18 2.43 -2.81
C GLU A 65 -6.67 2.51 -4.26
N SER A 66 -5.79 2.24 -5.22
CA SER A 66 -6.12 2.32 -6.65
C SER A 66 -6.55 0.98 -7.26
N MET A 67 -6.17 -0.15 -6.64
CA MET A 67 -6.48 -1.49 -7.11
C MET A 67 -7.43 -2.18 -6.15
N TYR A 68 -8.59 -2.59 -6.65
CA TYR A 68 -9.59 -3.28 -5.83
C TYR A 68 -9.18 -4.70 -5.47
N TYR A 69 -9.43 -5.06 -4.22
CA TYR A 69 -9.53 -6.42 -3.75
C TYR A 69 -10.74 -6.56 -2.85
N VAL A 70 -11.48 -7.67 -2.98
CA VAL A 70 -12.78 -7.88 -2.33
C VAL A 70 -12.74 -7.98 -0.81
N ARG A 71 -11.60 -8.42 -0.26
CA ARG A 71 -11.40 -8.60 1.19
C ARG A 71 -10.01 -8.09 1.60
N PRO A 72 -9.76 -6.79 1.49
CA PRO A 72 -8.45 -6.25 1.83
C PRO A 72 -8.30 -6.18 3.35
N LEU A 73 -7.07 -6.30 3.84
CA LEU A 73 -6.81 -6.11 5.28
C LEU A 73 -6.99 -4.64 5.70
N GLY A 74 -6.66 -3.70 4.83
CA GLY A 74 -6.83 -2.27 5.06
C GLY A 74 -7.20 -1.50 3.80
N VAL A 75 -7.68 -0.26 4.00
CA VAL A 75 -8.01 0.69 2.94
C VAL A 75 -7.23 1.98 3.23
N HIS A 76 -6.27 2.35 2.39
CA HIS A 76 -5.53 3.60 2.55
C HIS A 76 -6.36 4.79 2.10
N ARG A 77 -6.86 4.71 0.87
CA ARG A 77 -7.75 5.71 0.29
C ARG A 77 -9.04 5.04 -0.08
N PHE A 78 -10.13 5.55 0.47
CA PHE A 78 -11.44 5.05 0.11
C PHE A 78 -11.67 5.24 -1.40
N PRO A 79 -12.09 4.18 -2.11
CA PRO A 79 -12.39 4.26 -3.52
C PRO A 79 -13.70 5.02 -3.70
N TRP A 80 -13.62 6.07 -4.52
CA TRP A 80 -14.70 7.02 -4.75
C TRP A 80 -15.89 6.45 -5.52
N ASN A 81 -15.74 5.26 -6.12
CA ASN A 81 -16.81 4.67 -6.89
C ASN A 81 -17.79 3.91 -5.99
N CYS A 82 -19.06 4.04 -6.33
CA CYS A 82 -20.17 3.47 -5.58
C CYS A 82 -20.17 1.95 -5.56
N GLN A 83 -19.73 1.32 -6.66
CA GLN A 83 -19.63 -0.12 -6.79
C GLN A 83 -18.70 -0.72 -5.72
N PHE A 84 -17.52 -0.14 -5.54
CA PHE A 84 -16.54 -0.60 -4.57
C PHE A 84 -17.07 -0.41 -3.16
N ARG A 85 -17.68 0.74 -2.85
CA ARG A 85 -18.27 0.97 -1.53
C ARG A 85 -19.33 -0.10 -1.21
N ALA A 86 -20.22 -0.38 -2.17
CA ALA A 86 -21.22 -1.43 -2.02
C ALA A 86 -20.58 -2.82 -1.85
N ASP A 87 -19.53 -3.13 -2.61
CA ASP A 87 -18.88 -4.43 -2.52
C ASP A 87 -18.04 -4.59 -1.24
N LEU A 88 -17.38 -3.53 -0.77
CA LEU A 88 -16.66 -3.51 0.50
C LEU A 88 -17.63 -3.63 1.67
N ALA A 89 -18.79 -2.98 1.64
CA ALA A 89 -19.80 -3.09 2.69
C ALA A 89 -20.33 -4.53 2.83
N LYS A 90 -20.30 -5.35 1.77
CA LYS A 90 -20.66 -6.78 1.85
C LYS A 90 -19.67 -7.59 2.67
N THR A 91 -18.40 -7.18 2.72
CA THR A 91 -17.32 -7.93 3.40
C THR A 91 -16.81 -7.25 4.68
N CYS A 92 -17.03 -5.94 4.82
CA CYS A 92 -16.70 -5.11 5.96
C CYS A 92 -17.88 -4.14 6.21
N PRO A 93 -18.96 -4.59 6.88
CA PRO A 93 -20.14 -3.77 7.15
C PRO A 93 -19.83 -2.54 8.02
N GLU A 94 -18.79 -2.60 8.84
CA GLU A 94 -18.31 -1.48 9.67
C GLU A 94 -17.83 -0.30 8.82
N SER A 95 -17.47 -0.52 7.55
CA SER A 95 -17.15 0.57 6.62
C SER A 95 -18.31 1.56 6.46
N MET A 96 -19.55 1.13 6.70
CA MET A 96 -20.75 1.98 6.71
C MET A 96 -20.81 2.94 7.90
N LEU A 97 -20.12 2.65 9.01
CA LEU A 97 -20.05 3.56 10.17
C LEU A 97 -19.30 4.85 9.82
N ILE A 98 -18.34 4.75 8.90
CA ILE A 98 -17.53 5.88 8.43
C ILE A 98 -18.25 6.61 7.29
N MET A 99 -19.15 5.93 6.57
CA MET A 99 -19.83 6.49 5.40
C MET A 99 -21.27 5.96 5.25
N PRO A 100 -22.24 6.54 5.97
CA PRO A 100 -23.62 6.06 6.00
C PRO A 100 -24.38 6.26 4.68
N ASP A 101 -23.96 7.20 3.83
CA ASP A 101 -24.64 7.51 2.58
C ASP A 101 -24.38 6.41 1.55
N VAL A 102 -25.38 5.53 1.36
CA VAL A 102 -25.41 4.58 0.25
C VAL A 102 -25.44 5.41 -1.03
N CYS A 103 -24.46 5.19 -1.90
CA CYS A 103 -24.50 5.77 -3.23
C CYS A 103 -25.82 5.42 -3.93
N HIS A 104 -26.57 6.44 -4.33
CA HIS A 104 -27.77 6.31 -5.17
C HIS A 104 -27.40 6.12 -6.65
#